data_AF-A0A8C8ZVA7-F1
#
_entry.id   AF-A0A8C8ZVA7-F1
#
_cell.length_a   1.000
_cell.length_b   1.000
_cell.length_c   1.000
_cell.angle_alpha   90.00
_cell.angle_beta   90.00
_cell.angle_gamma   90.00
#
_symmetry.space_group_name_H-M   'P 1'
#
loop_
_entity.id
_entity.type
_entity.pdbx_description
1 polymer ?
#
loop_
_entity_poly.entity_id
_entity_poly.type
_entity_poly.pdbx_seq_one_letter_code
_entity_poly.pdbx_strand_id
1 'polypeptide(L)'
;MSLLEENSEVKMDSEDWGKDEPWCCSEETFFVLASHLSSSHEGSPILLAVSKGELCLCCKKDKGKSKPSLQLKKKKLTKLATQKEKARRPFIFYRAKVGSRYTLESAAHPGWFVYTSCNSGEPVEVTNRSGEGKLIEFSFHQVSKSETSPSEVS
;
A
#
# COMPACT_ATOMS: atom_id res chain seq x y z
N MET A 1 15.99 72.40 -1.03
CA MET A 1 15.30 71.11 -1.15
C MET A 1 16.35 70.04 -1.03
N SER A 2 16.26 69.29 0.06
CA SER A 2 17.15 68.21 0.47
C SER A 2 17.06 67.04 -0.50
N LEU A 3 18.14 66.28 -0.68
CA LEU A 3 18.09 64.82 -0.67
C LEU A 3 19.49 64.31 -0.33
N LEU A 4 19.54 63.56 0.78
CA LEU A 4 20.70 62.91 1.36
C LEU A 4 21.06 61.69 0.52
N GLU A 5 22.35 61.51 0.30
CA GLU A 5 22.96 60.27 -0.14
C GLU A 5 23.17 59.39 1.10
N GLU A 6 22.55 58.22 1.15
CA GLU A 6 22.95 57.16 2.10
C GLU A 6 22.88 55.80 1.40
N ASN A 7 24.03 55.16 1.40
CA ASN A 7 24.27 53.80 0.92
C ASN A 7 23.71 52.79 1.92
N SER A 8 23.00 51.76 1.45
CA SER A 8 23.02 50.46 2.13
C SER A 8 23.00 49.32 1.12
N GLU A 9 24.19 48.87 0.75
CA GLU A 9 24.42 47.62 0.05
C GLU A 9 24.18 46.47 1.05
N VAL A 10 22.95 45.95 1.09
CA VAL A 10 22.65 44.72 1.83
C VAL A 10 22.83 43.56 0.86
N LYS A 11 24.04 43.00 0.87
CA LYS A 11 24.35 41.73 0.23
C LYS A 11 23.62 40.63 1.01
N MET A 12 22.50 40.18 0.48
CA MET A 12 21.78 39.01 0.97
C MET A 12 22.65 37.79 0.64
N ASP A 13 23.37 37.30 1.63
CA ASP A 13 24.16 36.08 1.50
C ASP A 13 23.20 34.92 1.22
N SER A 14 23.42 34.30 0.06
CA SER A 14 22.61 33.23 -0.51
C SER A 14 22.48 32.09 0.50
N GLU A 15 21.26 31.85 0.93
CA GLU A 15 20.89 30.73 1.79
C GLU A 15 21.43 29.42 1.21
N ASP A 16 22.18 28.70 2.04
CA ASP A 16 22.58 27.31 1.84
C ASP A 16 21.29 26.49 1.77
N TRP A 17 20.85 26.19 0.55
CA TRP A 17 19.73 25.29 0.32
C TRP A 17 20.17 23.91 0.77
N GLY A 18 19.87 23.63 2.05
CA GLY A 18 19.98 22.32 2.68
C GLY A 18 19.43 21.29 1.70
N LYS A 19 20.28 20.35 1.34
CA LYS A 19 19.98 19.32 0.36
C LYS A 19 18.65 18.68 0.72
N ASP A 20 17.66 18.82 -0.16
CA ASP A 20 16.49 17.98 -0.17
C ASP A 20 16.98 16.53 -0.31
N GLU A 21 17.19 15.90 0.84
CA GLU A 21 17.40 14.46 0.94
C GLU A 21 16.18 13.85 0.26
N PRO A 22 16.35 13.13 -0.88
CA PRO A 22 15.23 12.47 -1.49
C PRO A 22 14.70 11.54 -0.43
N TRP A 23 13.46 11.76 0.03
CA TRP A 23 12.78 10.76 0.83
C TRP A 23 12.79 9.47 0.02
N CYS A 24 13.72 8.60 0.36
CA CYS A 24 13.90 7.33 -0.30
C CYS A 24 12.73 6.49 0.18
N CYS A 25 11.59 6.62 -0.50
CA CYS A 25 10.49 5.69 -0.35
C CYS A 25 10.99 4.36 -0.88
N SER A 26 11.56 3.53 0.00
CA SER A 26 11.89 2.16 -0.35
C SER A 26 10.60 1.46 -0.74
N GLU A 27 10.52 0.97 -1.97
CA GLU A 27 9.38 0.20 -2.44
C GLU A 27 9.22 -1.06 -1.57
N GLU A 28 7.97 -1.40 -1.22
CA GLU A 28 7.68 -2.62 -0.49
C GLU A 28 7.32 -3.75 -1.47
N THR A 29 7.89 -4.94 -1.26
CA THR A 29 7.56 -6.12 -2.07
C THR A 29 6.42 -6.90 -1.43
N PHE A 30 5.31 -7.02 -2.16
CA PHE A 30 4.20 -7.87 -1.76
C PHE A 30 4.45 -9.35 -2.12
N PHE A 31 4.19 -10.21 -1.15
CA PHE A 31 4.09 -11.66 -1.30
C PHE A 31 2.61 -12.01 -1.47
N VAL A 32 2.28 -12.70 -2.56
CA VAL A 32 0.91 -13.00 -2.95
C VAL A 32 0.70 -14.51 -3.00
N LEU A 33 -0.37 -14.99 -2.37
CA LEU A 33 -0.85 -16.37 -2.55
C LEU A 33 -2.28 -16.36 -3.06
N ALA A 34 -2.58 -17.26 -4.00
CA ALA A 34 -3.96 -17.58 -4.32
C ALA A 34 -4.65 -18.17 -3.08
N SER A 35 -5.92 -17.83 -2.91
CA SER A 35 -6.77 -18.36 -1.86
C SER A 35 -7.95 -19.11 -2.48
N HIS A 36 -8.78 -19.71 -1.64
CA HIS A 36 -10.03 -20.34 -2.03
C HIS A 36 -11.13 -19.81 -1.12
N LEU A 37 -12.20 -19.31 -1.74
CA LEU A 37 -13.39 -18.82 -1.08
C LEU A 37 -14.60 -19.31 -1.87
N SER A 38 -15.60 -19.86 -1.18
CA SER A 38 -16.75 -20.56 -1.77
C SER A 38 -17.77 -19.65 -2.50
N SER A 39 -17.37 -18.45 -2.91
CA SER A 39 -18.25 -17.43 -3.48
C SER A 39 -18.11 -17.30 -5.00
N SER A 40 -19.22 -17.02 -5.68
CA SER A 40 -19.25 -16.62 -7.10
C SER A 40 -18.92 -15.12 -7.29
N HIS A 41 -17.82 -14.65 -6.69
CA HIS A 41 -17.38 -13.26 -6.84
C HIS A 41 -16.57 -13.10 -8.11
N GLU A 42 -16.65 -11.93 -8.73
CA GLU A 42 -15.80 -11.59 -9.87
C GLU A 42 -14.37 -11.33 -9.38
N GLY A 43 -13.39 -12.02 -9.98
CA GLY A 43 -11.97 -11.89 -9.61
C GLY A 43 -11.41 -13.04 -8.77
N SER A 44 -10.09 -13.14 -8.76
CA SER A 44 -9.39 -14.22 -8.06
C SER A 44 -9.17 -13.87 -6.59
N PRO A 45 -9.59 -14.71 -5.63
CA PRO A 45 -9.30 -14.48 -4.22
C PRO A 45 -7.81 -14.65 -3.94
N ILE A 46 -7.19 -13.64 -3.35
CA ILE A 46 -5.76 -13.63 -3.02
C ILE A 46 -5.53 -13.22 -1.56
N LEU A 47 -4.41 -13.66 -1.00
CA LEU A 47 -3.83 -13.19 0.24
C LEU A 47 -2.58 -12.36 -0.08
N LEU A 48 -2.42 -11.25 0.63
CA LEU A 48 -1.31 -10.30 0.46
C LEU A 48 -0.53 -10.17 1.77
N ALA A 49 0.79 -10.18 1.69
CA ALA A 49 1.66 -9.89 2.82
C ALA A 49 2.90 -9.09 2.40
N VAL A 50 3.46 -8.36 3.35
CA VAL A 50 4.69 -7.58 3.21
C VAL A 50 5.74 -8.10 4.19
N SER A 51 6.93 -7.49 4.22
CA SER A 51 8.00 -7.83 5.16
C SER A 51 8.35 -9.32 5.09
N LYS A 52 8.70 -9.80 3.88
CA LYS A 52 9.04 -11.21 3.61
C LYS A 52 7.93 -12.20 3.97
N GLY A 53 6.68 -11.75 3.91
CA GLY A 53 5.49 -12.57 4.18
C GLY A 53 5.12 -12.72 5.65
N GLU A 54 5.69 -11.90 6.54
CA GLU A 54 5.44 -11.98 8.00
C GLU A 54 4.29 -11.06 8.48
N LEU A 55 3.92 -10.05 7.68
CA LEU A 55 2.81 -9.14 7.96
C LEU A 55 1.72 -9.26 6.87
N CYS A 56 0.58 -9.85 7.20
CA CYS A 56 -0.53 -9.99 6.25
C CYS A 56 -1.45 -8.76 6.24
N LEU A 57 -1.89 -8.37 5.05
CA LEU A 57 -2.86 -7.32 4.83
C LEU A 57 -4.26 -7.80 5.24
N CYS A 58 -4.97 -7.00 6.04
CA CYS A 58 -6.26 -7.33 6.62
C CYS A 58 -7.22 -6.14 6.47
N CYS A 59 -8.44 -6.41 6.05
CA CYS A 59 -9.54 -5.45 6.06
C CYS A 59 -10.54 -5.86 7.14
N LYS A 60 -10.74 -5.00 8.13
CA LYS A 60 -11.72 -5.23 9.20
C LYS A 60 -12.43 -3.96 9.62
N LYS A 61 -13.67 -4.10 10.06
CA LYS A 61 -14.45 -3.07 10.74
C LYS A 61 -14.39 -3.27 12.25
N ASP A 62 -13.62 -2.42 12.92
CA ASP A 62 -13.55 -2.41 14.38
C ASP A 62 -14.87 -1.92 14.99
N LYS A 63 -15.21 -2.41 16.19
CA LYS A 63 -16.44 -2.04 16.89
C LYS A 63 -16.52 -0.51 17.06
N GLY A 64 -17.67 0.06 16.74
CA GLY A 64 -17.91 1.51 16.84
C GLY A 64 -17.36 2.36 15.70
N LYS A 65 -16.64 1.77 14.73
CA LYS A 65 -16.23 2.50 13.51
C LYS A 65 -17.32 2.42 12.44
N SER A 66 -17.50 3.51 11.68
CA SER A 66 -18.48 3.57 10.58
C SER A 66 -17.99 2.83 9.33
N LYS A 67 -16.69 2.94 9.00
CA LYS A 67 -16.02 2.28 7.87
C LYS A 67 -15.06 1.16 8.31
N PRO A 68 -14.83 0.13 7.47
CA PRO A 68 -13.69 -0.76 7.66
C PRO A 68 -12.37 -0.01 7.47
N SER A 69 -11.29 -0.63 7.93
CA SER A 69 -9.93 -0.11 7.80
C SER A 69 -8.99 -1.20 7.29
N LEU A 70 -7.99 -0.76 6.53
CA LEU A 70 -6.89 -1.60 6.06
C LEU A 70 -5.81 -1.62 7.15
N GLN A 71 -5.32 -2.80 7.50
CA GLN A 71 -4.37 -3.00 8.60
C GLN A 71 -3.36 -4.08 8.26
N LEU A 72 -2.13 -3.95 8.77
CA LEU A 72 -1.17 -5.04 8.81
C LEU A 72 -1.34 -5.86 10.10
N LYS A 73 -1.30 -7.19 9.98
CA LYS A 73 -1.29 -8.09 11.13
C LYS A 73 -0.05 -8.96 11.10
N LYS A 74 0.64 -9.04 12.25
CA LYS A 74 1.76 -9.94 12.47
C LYS A 74 1.30 -11.40 12.40
N LYS A 75 1.38 -11.96 11.20
CA LYS A 75 0.87 -13.28 10.85
C LYS A 75 1.54 -13.70 9.55
N LYS A 76 2.22 -14.85 9.59
CA LYS A 76 2.90 -15.39 8.42
C LYS A 76 1.93 -15.81 7.34
N LEU A 77 2.17 -15.41 6.10
CA LEU A 77 1.32 -15.64 4.93
C LEU A 77 1.04 -17.14 4.72
N THR A 78 2.06 -17.99 4.80
CA THR A 78 1.91 -19.44 4.65
C THR A 78 1.07 -20.07 5.76
N LYS A 79 1.23 -19.61 7.00
CA LYS A 79 0.40 -20.06 8.14
C LYS A 79 -1.05 -19.56 8.03
N LEU A 80 -1.26 -18.38 7.46
CA LEU A 80 -2.60 -17.86 7.20
C LEU A 80 -3.32 -18.68 6.12
N ALA A 81 -2.63 -19.05 5.04
CA ALA A 81 -3.20 -19.77 3.91
C ALA A 81 -3.83 -21.12 4.28
N THR A 82 -3.32 -21.79 5.31
CA THR A 82 -3.82 -23.10 5.78
C THR A 82 -5.00 -23.00 6.75
N GLN A 83 -5.42 -21.79 7.14
CA GLN A 83 -6.51 -21.63 8.11
C GLN A 83 -7.90 -21.86 7.49
N LYS A 84 -8.88 -22.13 8.36
CA LYS A 84 -10.28 -22.21 7.94
C LYS A 84 -10.75 -20.91 7.29
N GLU A 85 -11.67 -21.02 6.33
CA GLU A 85 -12.19 -19.89 5.53
C GLU A 85 -12.60 -18.68 6.40
N LYS A 86 -13.36 -18.89 7.48
CA LYS A 86 -13.78 -17.82 8.41
C LYS A 86 -12.62 -17.00 8.97
N ALA A 87 -11.48 -17.63 9.26
CA ALA A 87 -10.30 -16.95 9.80
C ALA A 87 -9.47 -16.26 8.71
N ARG A 88 -9.53 -16.77 7.46
CA ARG A 88 -8.86 -16.17 6.30
C ARG A 88 -9.64 -15.00 5.71
N ARG A 89 -10.98 -15.01 5.78
CA ARG A 89 -11.86 -14.06 5.09
C ARG A 89 -11.48 -12.57 5.27
N PRO A 90 -11.11 -12.07 6.46
CA PRO A 90 -10.66 -10.68 6.63
C PRO A 90 -9.33 -10.33 5.93
N PHE A 91 -8.61 -11.32 5.43
CA PHE A 91 -7.33 -11.18 4.74
C PHE A 91 -7.43 -11.48 3.24
N ILE A 92 -8.60 -11.93 2.77
CA ILE A 92 -8.83 -12.22 1.37
C ILE A 92 -9.26 -10.95 0.65
N PHE A 93 -8.59 -10.67 -0.45
CA PHE A 93 -8.99 -9.64 -1.41
C PHE A 93 -9.30 -10.30 -2.75
N TYR A 94 -10.36 -9.88 -3.42
CA TYR A 94 -10.60 -10.27 -4.81
C TYR A 94 -9.79 -9.37 -5.71
N ARG A 95 -8.89 -9.98 -6.48
CA ARG A 95 -8.15 -9.31 -7.55
C ARG A 95 -8.92 -9.48 -8.85
N ALA A 96 -9.58 -8.42 -9.29
CA ALA A 96 -10.28 -8.37 -10.57
C ALA A 96 -9.48 -7.52 -11.57
N LYS A 97 -9.52 -7.89 -12.85
CA LYS A 97 -8.82 -7.17 -13.92
C LYS A 97 -9.73 -6.10 -14.50
N VAL A 98 -9.23 -4.88 -14.62
CA VAL A 98 -9.92 -3.74 -15.24
C VAL A 98 -8.98 -3.14 -16.28
N GLY A 99 -9.27 -3.37 -17.56
CA GLY A 99 -8.34 -3.03 -18.65
C GLY A 99 -6.99 -3.75 -18.49
N SER A 100 -5.91 -2.98 -18.36
CA SER A 100 -4.55 -3.49 -18.11
C SER A 100 -4.16 -3.50 -16.62
N ARG A 101 -5.04 -3.03 -15.73
CA ARG A 101 -4.81 -2.86 -14.29
C ARG A 101 -5.67 -3.84 -13.48
N TYR A 102 -5.55 -3.76 -12.17
CA TYR A 102 -6.29 -4.59 -11.23
C TYR A 102 -6.92 -3.76 -10.11
N THR A 103 -8.10 -4.18 -9.67
CA THR A 103 -8.70 -3.72 -8.42
C THR A 103 -8.49 -4.76 -7.32
N LEU A 104 -8.58 -4.33 -6.07
CA LEU A 104 -8.47 -5.19 -4.89
C LEU A 104 -9.65 -4.94 -3.95
N GLU A 105 -10.66 -5.80 -4.00
CA GLU A 105 -11.86 -5.70 -3.17
C GLU A 105 -11.78 -6.58 -1.92
N SER A 106 -12.23 -6.09 -0.78
CA SER A 106 -12.27 -6.85 0.48
C SER A 106 -13.33 -7.94 0.47
N ALA A 107 -12.94 -9.20 0.68
CA ALA A 107 -13.90 -10.30 0.80
C ALA A 107 -14.70 -10.29 2.11
N ALA A 108 -14.21 -9.62 3.15
CA ALA A 108 -14.94 -9.41 4.39
C ALA A 108 -15.92 -8.24 4.32
N HIS A 109 -15.71 -7.30 3.40
CA HIS A 109 -16.51 -6.11 3.22
C HIS A 109 -16.73 -5.83 1.73
N PRO A 110 -17.66 -6.55 1.06
CA PRO A 110 -17.96 -6.32 -0.35
C PRO A 110 -18.33 -4.85 -0.64
N GLY A 111 -17.93 -4.36 -1.81
CA GLY A 111 -17.98 -2.97 -2.24
C GLY A 111 -16.85 -2.10 -1.70
N TRP A 112 -15.94 -2.62 -0.86
CA TRP A 112 -14.80 -1.86 -0.34
C TRP A 112 -13.50 -2.25 -1.03
N PHE A 113 -12.89 -1.29 -1.73
CA PHE A 113 -11.67 -1.45 -2.51
C PHE A 113 -10.48 -0.81 -1.81
N VAL A 114 -9.30 -1.41 -1.95
CA VAL A 114 -8.04 -0.75 -1.62
C VAL A 114 -7.89 0.49 -2.49
N TYR A 115 -7.48 1.61 -1.91
CA TYR A 115 -7.21 2.83 -2.65
C TYR A 115 -6.00 3.59 -2.12
N THR A 116 -5.41 4.41 -2.97
CA THR A 116 -4.42 5.43 -2.61
C THR A 116 -4.94 6.82 -2.90
N SER A 117 -4.53 7.78 -2.08
CA SER A 117 -4.75 9.21 -2.35
C SER A 117 -3.92 9.67 -3.55
N CYS A 118 -4.33 10.77 -4.20
CA CYS A 118 -3.48 11.49 -5.15
C CYS A 118 -2.33 12.26 -4.45
N ASN A 119 -2.42 12.46 -3.13
CA ASN A 119 -1.39 13.13 -2.35
C ASN A 119 -0.32 12.13 -1.88
N SER A 120 0.95 12.50 -2.00
CA SER A 120 2.09 11.72 -1.51
C SER A 120 2.13 11.69 0.02
N GLY A 121 2.63 10.60 0.60
CA GLY A 121 2.78 10.42 2.05
C GLY A 121 1.51 9.94 2.76
N GLU A 122 0.38 9.88 2.06
CA GLU A 122 -0.87 9.35 2.60
C GLU A 122 -0.86 7.82 2.69
N PRO A 123 -1.47 7.22 3.72
CA PRO A 123 -1.54 5.78 3.87
C PRO A 123 -2.43 5.14 2.81
N VAL A 124 -2.15 3.87 2.49
CA VAL A 124 -3.05 3.03 1.71
C VAL A 124 -4.26 2.65 2.57
N GLU A 125 -5.46 2.93 2.08
CA GLU A 125 -6.72 2.73 2.81
C GLU A 125 -7.71 1.86 2.02
N VAL A 126 -8.95 1.75 2.52
CA VAL A 126 -10.09 1.17 1.79
C VAL A 126 -11.22 2.19 1.63
N THR A 127 -11.93 2.12 0.50
CA THR A 127 -13.06 2.99 0.19
C THR A 127 -14.17 2.24 -0.54
N ASN A 128 -15.41 2.72 -0.38
CA ASN A 128 -16.56 2.25 -1.16
C ASN A 128 -17.11 3.33 -2.11
N ARG A 129 -16.36 4.42 -2.32
CA ARG A 129 -16.72 5.51 -3.21
C ARG A 129 -15.79 5.50 -4.43
N SER A 130 -16.36 5.44 -5.62
CA SER A 130 -15.65 5.66 -6.89
C SER A 130 -15.69 7.14 -7.26
N GLY A 131 -14.62 7.65 -7.87
CA GLY A 131 -14.55 9.01 -8.42
C GLY A 131 -14.48 10.13 -7.36
N GLU A 132 -13.29 10.45 -6.87
CA GLU A 132 -13.05 11.53 -5.89
C GLU A 132 -11.52 11.82 -5.73
N GLY A 133 -10.70 11.59 -6.76
CA GLY A 133 -9.23 11.62 -6.60
C GLY A 133 -8.68 10.43 -5.80
N LYS A 134 -9.42 9.31 -5.80
CA LYS A 134 -9.04 8.04 -5.19
C LYS A 134 -8.67 7.07 -6.30
N LEU A 135 -7.45 6.52 -6.23
CA LEU A 135 -6.94 5.56 -7.20
C LEU A 135 -7.14 4.15 -6.67
N ILE A 136 -8.02 3.39 -7.33
CA ILE A 136 -8.36 2.00 -6.94
C ILE A 136 -7.77 0.95 -7.91
N GLU A 137 -7.07 1.42 -8.95
CA GLU A 137 -6.52 0.57 -10.02
C GLU A 137 -4.99 0.50 -9.93
N PHE A 138 -4.49 -0.71 -9.75
CA PHE A 138 -3.08 -1.00 -9.48
C PHE A 138 -2.46 -1.86 -10.58
N SER A 139 -1.18 -1.61 -10.85
CA SER A 139 -0.33 -2.50 -11.64
C SER A 139 0.44 -3.45 -10.71
N PHE A 140 0.60 -4.70 -11.12
CA PHE A 140 1.40 -5.69 -10.40
C PHE A 140 2.67 -5.97 -11.21
N HIS A 141 3.81 -5.58 -10.68
CA HIS A 141 5.12 -5.85 -11.29
C HIS A 141 5.79 -7.02 -10.57
N GLN A 142 6.20 -8.04 -11.32
CA GLN A 142 6.91 -9.18 -10.75
C GLN A 142 8.37 -8.80 -10.53
N VAL A 143 8.85 -8.94 -9.30
CA VAL A 143 10.27 -8.76 -8.97
C VAL A 143 11.00 -10.06 -9.28
N SER A 144 12.06 -10.01 -10.10
CA SER A 144 12.95 -11.15 -10.30
C SER A 144 13.70 -11.45 -9.01
N LYS A 145 13.67 -12.70 -8.55
CA LYS A 145 14.52 -13.13 -7.42
C LYS A 145 15.97 -13.16 -7.89
N SER A 146 16.81 -12.21 -7.47
CA SER A 146 18.24 -12.43 -7.47
C SER A 146 18.57 -13.31 -6.27
N GLU A 147 19.12 -14.49 -6.53
CA GLU A 147 19.48 -15.51 -5.55
C GLU A 147 20.43 -14.96 -4.48
N THR A 148 20.04 -15.04 -3.21
CA THR A 148 21.04 -15.18 -2.13
C THR A 148 21.39 -16.66 -2.11
N SER A 149 22.46 -17.04 -2.82
CA SER A 149 23.15 -18.28 -2.54
C SER A 149 23.59 -18.26 -1.07
N PRO A 150 23.31 -19.30 -0.27
CA PRO A 150 24.05 -19.49 0.95
C PRO A 150 25.47 -19.83 0.53
N SER A 151 26.39 -18.88 0.70
CA SER A 151 27.81 -19.20 0.71
C SER A 151 28.03 -20.14 1.90
N GLU A 152 28.01 -21.44 1.64
CA GLU A 152 28.68 -22.41 2.48
C GLU A 152 30.17 -22.03 2.45
N VAL A 153 30.70 -21.59 3.59
CA VAL A 153 32.13 -21.61 3.84
C VAL A 153 32.36 -22.59 4.97
N SER A 154 33.15 -23.60 4.62
CA SER A 154 33.59 -24.74 5.42
C SER A 154 34.40 -24.35 6.66
#